data_AF-A0A919T0V3-F1
#
_entry.id   AF-A0A919T0V3-F1
#
_cell.length_a   1.000
_cell.length_b   1.000
_cell.length_c   1.000
_cell.angle_alpha   90.00
_cell.angle_beta   90.00
_cell.angle_gamma   90.00
#
_symmetry.space_group_name_H-M   'P 1'
#
loop_
_entity.id
_entity.type
_entity.pdbx_description
1 polymer ?
#
loop_
_entity_poly.entity_id
_entity_poly.type
_entity_poly.pdbx_seq_one_letter_code
_entity_poly.pdbx_strand_id
1 'polypeptide(L)'
;MAARPSRLVAGTDPAIDGPPTIACMRRILAALFATAALATTMGCSDDPDPVGASKRQPADAAEVEHVGGVHLPSGTKLLYAESAGFADTDLWAVFRLPTTALDGFLSDGKLPKPVPGLRTAADSFTARDGLDPKAAVTVSGIDEYTDAKPGTYPRMMMFDLDQPGEVTVYLRAETT
;
A
#
# COMPACT_ATOMS: atom_id res chain seq x y z
N MET A 1 -0.95 -56.17 59.26
CA MET A 1 -1.43 -55.72 57.94
C MET A 1 -0.19 -55.66 57.03
N ALA A 2 0.19 -56.71 56.29
CA ALA A 2 -0.46 -57.29 55.10
C ALA A 2 -0.79 -56.20 54.05
N ALA A 3 -0.33 -56.20 52.80
CA ALA A 3 0.14 -57.29 51.95
C ALA A 3 1.18 -56.84 50.88
N ARG A 4 1.66 -57.87 50.17
CA ARG A 4 2.86 -58.05 49.34
C ARG A 4 2.80 -57.47 47.90
N PRO A 5 3.93 -57.56 47.15
CA PRO A 5 4.19 -56.92 45.85
C PRO A 5 3.84 -57.81 44.66
N SER A 6 3.85 -57.25 43.43
CA SER A 6 3.91 -58.03 42.18
C SER A 6 4.82 -57.38 41.13
N ARG A 7 5.86 -58.13 40.76
CA ARG A 7 6.57 -58.07 39.46
C ARG A 7 5.61 -58.46 38.34
N LEU A 8 5.81 -57.92 37.13
CA LEU A 8 5.78 -58.73 35.91
C LEU A 8 6.76 -58.18 34.87
N VAL A 9 7.28 -59.08 34.06
CA VAL A 9 8.44 -58.98 33.14
C VAL A 9 7.95 -59.28 31.71
N ALA A 10 8.72 -58.83 30.72
CA ALA A 10 8.71 -59.17 29.28
C ALA A 10 7.53 -58.60 28.47
N GLY A 11 7.70 -58.02 27.28
CA GLY A 11 8.80 -58.03 26.31
C GLY A 11 8.18 -58.23 24.91
N THR A 12 8.54 -57.41 23.92
CA THR A 12 8.72 -57.70 22.48
C THR A 12 8.70 -56.39 21.67
N ASP A 13 9.84 -56.07 21.06
CA ASP A 13 9.98 -55.28 19.82
C ASP A 13 9.19 -55.95 18.68
N PRO A 14 8.74 -55.24 17.62
CA PRO A 14 9.69 -54.73 16.62
C PRO A 14 9.36 -53.38 15.96
N ALA A 15 10.42 -52.79 15.41
CA ALA A 15 10.41 -51.73 14.41
C ALA A 15 9.43 -51.97 13.24
N ILE A 16 8.72 -50.91 12.82
CA ILE A 16 8.18 -50.78 11.45
C ILE A 16 8.39 -49.34 10.96
N ASP A 17 9.01 -49.29 9.78
CA ASP A 17 9.28 -48.18 8.86
C ASP A 17 8.14 -47.17 8.63
N GLY A 18 8.55 -45.91 8.40
CA GLY A 18 8.18 -45.14 7.19
C GLY A 18 6.75 -44.54 7.07
N PRO A 19 6.60 -43.33 6.47
CA PRO A 19 5.37 -42.55 6.51
C PRO A 19 4.42 -42.86 5.34
N PRO A 20 3.12 -42.53 5.48
CA PRO A 20 2.35 -42.10 4.32
C PRO A 20 1.61 -40.78 4.56
N THR A 21 2.04 -39.76 3.81
CA THR A 21 1.18 -38.87 3.00
C THR A 21 -0.31 -38.87 3.34
N ILE A 22 -0.78 -37.86 4.08
CA ILE A 22 -2.18 -37.43 4.06
C ILE A 22 -2.32 -36.34 2.99
N ALA A 23 -2.30 -36.79 1.74
CA ALA A 23 -2.97 -36.09 0.66
C ALA A 23 -4.31 -36.80 0.40
N CYS A 24 -5.34 -36.01 0.13
CA CYS A 24 -6.67 -36.43 -0.35
C CYS A 24 -7.63 -37.06 0.68
N MET A 25 -8.48 -36.23 1.30
CA MET A 25 -9.94 -36.40 1.24
C MET A 25 -10.65 -35.30 2.05
N ARG A 26 -11.24 -34.33 1.35
CA ARG A 26 -12.54 -33.69 1.71
C ARG A 26 -12.89 -32.64 0.66
N ARG A 27 -13.40 -33.14 -0.47
CA ARG A 27 -14.31 -32.38 -1.32
C ARG A 27 -15.72 -32.96 -1.13
N ILE A 28 -16.71 -32.10 -1.34
CA ILE A 28 -18.13 -32.37 -1.56
C ILE A 28 -18.99 -32.36 -0.29
N LEU A 29 -19.41 -31.15 0.09
CA LEU A 29 -20.83 -30.89 0.34
C LEU A 29 -21.25 -29.72 -0.55
N ALA A 30 -21.91 -30.07 -1.66
CA ALA A 30 -22.69 -29.23 -2.57
C ALA A 30 -23.86 -28.57 -1.81
N ALA A 31 -24.54 -27.50 -2.20
CA ALA A 31 -24.54 -26.55 -3.32
C ALA A 31 -25.61 -25.49 -2.95
N LEU A 32 -25.43 -24.21 -3.27
CA LEU A 32 -26.56 -23.28 -3.43
C LEU A 32 -26.12 -22.06 -4.30
N PHE A 33 -26.57 -22.09 -5.57
CA PHE A 33 -26.81 -21.00 -6.54
C PHE A 33 -25.71 -19.93 -6.76
N ALA A 34 -24.86 -20.01 -7.78
CA ALA A 34 -25.11 -19.67 -9.20
C ALA A 34 -25.44 -18.18 -9.48
N THR A 35 -24.41 -17.38 -9.78
CA THR A 35 -24.42 -16.38 -10.89
C THR A 35 -22.99 -15.99 -11.24
N ALA A 36 -22.73 -15.90 -12.55
CA ALA A 36 -21.44 -15.85 -13.22
C ALA A 36 -20.69 -14.51 -13.12
N ALA A 37 -19.35 -14.55 -13.06
CA ALA A 37 -18.46 -13.56 -13.72
C ALA A 37 -17.00 -14.05 -13.77
N LEU A 38 -16.50 -14.18 -15.01
CA LEU A 38 -15.13 -14.10 -15.53
C LEU A 38 -13.97 -14.82 -14.82
N ALA A 39 -13.39 -15.76 -15.58
CA ALA A 39 -12.08 -16.36 -15.37
C ALA A 39 -10.96 -15.30 -15.35
N THR A 40 -10.29 -15.15 -14.23
CA THR A 40 -8.94 -14.56 -14.16
C THR A 40 -7.93 -15.65 -14.48
N THR A 41 -7.20 -15.47 -15.58
CA THR A 41 -6.01 -16.27 -15.87
C THR A 41 -4.94 -15.91 -14.84
N MET A 42 -4.70 -16.82 -13.90
CA MET A 42 -3.53 -16.83 -13.04
C MET A 42 -2.27 -16.91 -13.92
N GLY A 43 -1.57 -15.79 -14.06
CA GLY A 43 -0.14 -15.82 -14.34
C GLY A 43 0.59 -16.14 -13.05
N CYS A 44 0.96 -17.41 -12.87
CA CYS A 44 1.94 -17.80 -11.86
C CYS A 44 3.30 -17.24 -12.29
N SER A 45 3.77 -16.22 -11.60
CA SER A 45 5.20 -15.93 -11.50
C SER A 45 5.62 -16.34 -10.09
N ASP A 46 6.15 -17.56 -9.97
CA ASP A 46 6.84 -18.07 -8.79
C ASP A 46 8.22 -17.41 -8.68
N ASP A 47 8.26 -16.14 -8.26
CA ASP A 47 9.47 -15.56 -7.69
C ASP A 47 9.25 -15.42 -6.17
N PRO A 48 10.10 -16.05 -5.32
CA PRO A 48 10.03 -15.82 -3.89
C PRO A 48 10.42 -14.36 -3.62
N ASP A 49 9.43 -13.54 -3.29
CA ASP A 49 9.68 -12.16 -2.87
C ASP A 49 10.69 -12.14 -1.72
N PRO A 50 11.70 -11.27 -1.76
CA PRO A 50 12.62 -11.11 -0.66
C PRO A 50 11.82 -10.74 0.59
N VAL A 51 11.91 -11.60 1.60
CA VAL A 51 11.34 -11.41 2.95
C VAL A 51 11.93 -10.11 3.51
N GLY A 52 11.26 -8.98 3.27
CA GLY A 52 11.75 -7.66 3.68
C GLY A 52 11.23 -6.48 2.88
N ALA A 53 10.83 -6.66 1.62
CA ALA A 53 10.15 -5.60 0.85
C ALA A 53 8.64 -5.83 0.91
N SER A 54 7.91 -5.06 1.71
CA SER A 54 6.46 -5.00 1.59
C SER A 54 6.13 -4.53 0.18
N LYS A 55 5.48 -5.38 -0.63
CA LYS A 55 4.96 -4.97 -1.94
C LYS A 55 4.08 -3.73 -1.75
N ARG A 56 4.20 -2.77 -2.67
CA ARG A 56 3.26 -1.65 -2.73
C ARG A 56 1.85 -2.19 -2.99
N GLN A 57 0.89 -1.68 -2.23
CA GLN A 57 -0.52 -2.05 -2.31
C GLN A 57 -1.33 -0.82 -2.72
N PRO A 58 -2.43 -0.98 -3.46
CA PRO A 58 -3.31 0.14 -3.77
C PRO A 58 -3.80 0.81 -2.48
N ALA A 59 -3.68 2.14 -2.44
CA ALA A 59 -4.18 2.96 -1.33
C ALA A 59 -5.44 3.72 -1.77
N ASP A 60 -6.35 3.96 -0.83
CA ASP A 60 -7.56 4.75 -1.09
C ASP A 60 -7.42 6.21 -0.65
N ALA A 61 -8.46 7.01 -0.87
CA ALA A 61 -8.45 8.43 -0.52
C ALA A 61 -8.27 8.67 0.99
N ALA A 62 -8.84 7.81 1.84
CA ALA A 62 -8.73 7.95 3.28
C ALA A 62 -7.30 7.66 3.75
N GLU A 63 -6.64 6.68 3.14
CA GLU A 63 -5.23 6.37 3.38
C GLU A 63 -4.31 7.50 2.89
N VAL A 64 -4.61 8.11 1.73
CA VAL A 64 -3.89 9.29 1.25
C VAL A 64 -4.02 10.47 2.20
N GLU A 65 -5.20 10.74 2.74
CA GLU A 65 -5.40 11.78 3.74
C GLU A 65 -4.66 11.48 5.05
N HIS A 66 -4.71 10.23 5.50
CA HIS A 66 -4.12 9.80 6.75
C HIS A 66 -2.59 9.82 6.72
N VAL A 67 -1.97 9.12 5.76
CA VAL A 67 -0.51 9.01 5.63
C VAL A 67 0.07 10.29 5.04
N GLY A 68 -0.61 10.88 4.05
CA GLY A 68 -0.19 12.13 3.43
C GLY A 68 -0.34 13.36 4.34
N GLY A 69 -1.10 13.25 5.43
CA GLY A 69 -1.36 14.38 6.33
C GLY A 69 -2.00 15.56 5.60
N VAL A 70 -2.93 15.27 4.69
CA VAL A 70 -3.65 16.24 3.86
C VAL A 70 -5.15 16.02 3.95
N HIS A 71 -5.94 17.01 3.55
CA HIS A 71 -7.38 16.86 3.37
C HIS A 71 -7.70 17.01 1.88
N LEU A 72 -8.31 15.99 1.27
CA LEU A 72 -8.64 16.02 -0.15
C LEU A 72 -9.95 16.79 -0.35
N PRO A 73 -9.94 17.94 -1.06
CA PRO A 73 -11.13 18.74 -1.23
C PRO A 73 -12.19 18.02 -2.06
N SER A 74 -13.46 18.39 -1.89
CA SER A 74 -14.56 17.87 -2.73
C SER A 74 -14.29 18.13 -4.22
N GLY A 75 -14.56 17.14 -5.06
CA GLY A 75 -14.26 17.21 -6.50
C GLY A 75 -12.84 16.73 -6.84
N THR A 76 -12.05 16.29 -5.86
CA THR A 76 -10.78 15.60 -6.09
C THR A 76 -11.00 14.27 -6.80
N LYS A 77 -10.18 13.99 -7.81
CA LYS A 77 -10.11 12.71 -8.51
C LYS A 77 -8.80 12.03 -8.15
N LEU A 78 -8.89 10.92 -7.42
CA LEU A 78 -7.73 10.07 -7.17
C LEU A 78 -7.40 9.30 -8.46
N LEU A 79 -6.21 9.51 -9.00
CA LEU A 79 -5.77 8.87 -10.25
C LEU A 79 -4.91 7.64 -9.96
N TYR A 80 -4.09 7.74 -8.92
CA TYR A 80 -3.18 6.71 -8.48
C TYR A 80 -2.91 6.87 -7.00
N ALA A 81 -2.86 5.78 -6.26
CA ALA A 81 -2.24 5.78 -4.94
C ALA A 81 -1.79 4.38 -4.57
N GLU A 82 -0.63 4.30 -3.94
CA GLU A 82 -0.10 3.07 -3.39
C GLU A 82 0.73 3.35 -2.14
N SER A 83 0.69 2.41 -1.20
CA SER A 83 1.48 2.45 0.02
C SER A 83 2.31 1.18 0.16
N ALA A 84 3.50 1.29 0.76
CA ALA A 84 4.29 0.15 1.20
C ALA A 84 4.75 0.40 2.63
N GLY A 85 4.64 -0.60 3.49
CA GLY A 85 5.07 -0.45 4.87
C GLY A 85 4.45 -1.47 5.81
N PHE A 86 5.00 -1.53 7.02
CA PHE A 86 4.38 -2.24 8.15
C PHE A 86 4.32 -1.32 9.38
N ALA A 87 5.48 -0.85 9.84
CA ALA A 87 5.60 0.16 10.89
C ALA A 87 5.76 1.56 10.29
N ASP A 88 6.68 1.67 9.33
CA ASP A 88 6.88 2.87 8.51
C ASP A 88 6.13 2.69 7.19
N THR A 89 5.36 3.69 6.77
CA THR A 89 4.52 3.63 5.56
C THR A 89 4.99 4.68 4.56
N ASP A 90 5.46 4.25 3.39
CA ASP A 90 5.77 5.12 2.26
C ASP A 90 4.59 5.13 1.28
N LEU A 91 3.96 6.29 1.14
CA LEU A 91 2.80 6.54 0.29
C LEU A 91 3.21 7.34 -0.94
N TRP A 92 2.81 6.84 -2.12
CA TRP A 92 2.89 7.56 -3.38
C TRP A 92 1.47 7.78 -3.91
N ALA A 93 1.08 9.02 -4.16
CA ALA A 93 -0.24 9.35 -4.68
C ALA A 93 -0.20 10.38 -5.80
N VAL A 94 -1.09 10.22 -6.78
CA VAL A 94 -1.37 11.19 -7.84
C VAL A 94 -2.87 11.45 -7.86
N PHE A 95 -3.25 12.71 -7.71
CA PHE A 95 -4.66 13.12 -7.74
C PHE A 95 -4.82 14.46 -8.45
N ARG A 96 -6.03 14.73 -8.92
CA ARG A 96 -6.40 16.02 -9.51
C ARG A 96 -7.40 16.73 -8.63
N LEU A 97 -7.17 18.02 -8.42
CA LEU A 97 -8.10 18.92 -7.73
C LEU A 97 -8.44 20.12 -8.63
N PRO A 98 -9.62 20.74 -8.46
CA PRO A 98 -9.93 22.00 -9.14
C PRO A 98 -8.93 23.09 -8.75
N THR A 99 -8.46 23.91 -9.70
CA THR A 99 -7.50 25.00 -9.37
C THR A 99 -8.02 25.92 -8.28
N THR A 100 -9.34 26.14 -8.20
CA THR A 100 -9.99 26.95 -7.16
C THR A 100 -9.93 26.34 -5.76
N ALA A 101 -9.64 25.05 -5.64
CA ALA A 101 -9.52 24.34 -4.37
C ALA A 101 -8.07 24.27 -3.87
N LEU A 102 -7.08 24.69 -4.66
CA LEU A 102 -5.66 24.58 -4.32
C LEU A 102 -5.30 25.34 -3.04
N ASP A 103 -5.79 26.57 -2.90
CA ASP A 103 -5.50 27.39 -1.71
C ASP A 103 -6.06 26.75 -0.43
N GLY A 104 -7.27 26.18 -0.51
CA GLY A 104 -7.90 25.46 0.60
C GLY A 104 -7.15 24.18 0.97
N PHE A 105 -6.75 23.40 -0.05
CA PHE A 105 -5.92 22.20 0.14
C PHE A 105 -4.61 22.52 0.88
N LEU A 106 -3.91 23.59 0.47
CA LEU A 106 -2.68 24.03 1.11
C LEU A 106 -2.92 24.48 2.56
N SER A 107 -3.98 25.27 2.82
CA SER A 107 -4.28 25.76 4.16
C SER A 107 -4.71 24.66 5.12
N ASP A 108 -5.55 23.73 4.66
CA ASP A 108 -6.12 22.66 5.50
C ASP A 108 -5.02 21.66 5.90
N GLY A 109 -4.13 21.33 4.96
CA GLY A 109 -2.94 20.51 5.22
C GLY A 109 -1.79 21.25 5.93
N LYS A 110 -1.95 22.55 6.21
CA LYS A 110 -0.91 23.44 6.76
C LYS A 110 0.39 23.42 5.96
N LEU A 111 0.27 23.25 4.65
CA LEU A 111 1.37 23.11 3.74
C LEU A 111 2.01 24.48 3.46
N PRO A 112 3.34 24.55 3.30
CA PRO A 112 3.98 25.78 2.87
C PRO A 112 3.53 26.15 1.45
N LYS A 113 3.76 27.40 1.09
CA LYS A 113 3.48 27.87 -0.28
C LYS A 113 4.38 27.13 -1.28
N PRO A 114 3.84 26.59 -2.39
CA PRO A 114 4.65 25.96 -3.43
C PRO A 114 5.65 26.93 -4.07
N VAL A 115 6.86 26.44 -4.32
CA VAL A 115 7.93 27.14 -5.02
C VAL A 115 7.77 26.92 -6.53
N PRO A 116 7.64 27.98 -7.35
CA PRO A 116 7.56 27.85 -8.81
C PRO A 116 8.78 27.15 -9.40
N GLY A 117 8.57 26.27 -10.38
CA GLY A 117 9.61 25.52 -11.06
C GLY A 117 10.20 24.35 -10.26
N LEU A 118 9.85 24.20 -8.99
CA LEU A 118 10.30 23.09 -8.15
C LEU A 118 9.57 21.80 -8.53
N ARG A 119 10.33 20.71 -8.72
CA ARG A 119 9.85 19.39 -9.14
C ARG A 119 10.08 18.33 -8.08
N THR A 120 9.83 18.67 -6.82
CA THR A 120 9.97 17.72 -5.72
C THR A 120 9.10 16.48 -5.98
N ALA A 121 9.55 15.30 -5.56
CA ALA A 121 8.91 14.01 -5.84
C ALA A 121 8.92 13.56 -7.32
N ALA A 122 9.29 14.38 -8.32
CA ALA A 122 9.27 13.96 -9.72
C ALA A 122 10.15 12.73 -10.01
N ASP A 123 11.28 12.59 -9.32
CA ASP A 123 12.17 11.42 -9.44
C ASP A 123 11.71 10.22 -8.60
N SER A 124 10.77 10.41 -7.68
CA SER A 124 10.16 9.32 -6.91
C SER A 124 9.04 8.63 -7.68
N PHE A 125 8.46 9.27 -8.69
CA PHE A 125 7.40 8.69 -9.52
C PHE A 125 7.96 8.15 -10.83
N THR A 126 7.58 6.93 -11.17
CA THR A 126 7.80 6.38 -12.52
C THR A 126 6.59 6.71 -13.38
N ALA A 127 6.84 7.07 -14.64
CA ALA A 127 5.78 7.32 -15.60
C ALA A 127 4.85 6.11 -15.73
N ARG A 128 3.55 6.31 -15.54
CA ARG A 128 2.56 5.23 -15.54
C ARG A 128 1.19 5.74 -15.97
N ASP A 129 0.50 5.00 -16.84
CA ASP A 129 -0.89 5.29 -17.24
C ASP A 129 -1.11 6.75 -17.72
N GLY A 130 -0.11 7.33 -18.39
CA GLY A 130 -0.12 8.72 -18.87
C GLY A 130 0.17 9.78 -17.79
N LEU A 131 0.51 9.35 -16.57
CA LEU A 131 1.00 10.19 -15.48
C LEU A 131 2.52 10.17 -15.52
N ASP A 132 3.11 11.25 -16.02
CA ASP A 132 4.56 11.45 -16.02
C ASP A 132 4.87 12.86 -15.49
N PRO A 133 5.39 13.01 -14.26
CA PRO A 133 5.73 14.31 -13.72
C PRO A 133 6.87 14.99 -14.50
N LYS A 134 7.69 14.24 -15.25
CA LYS A 134 8.77 14.80 -16.06
C LYS A 134 8.25 15.47 -17.33
N ALA A 135 7.07 15.07 -17.79
CA ALA A 135 6.43 15.64 -18.97
C ALA A 135 5.74 17.00 -18.71
N ALA A 136 5.39 17.31 -17.46
CA ALA A 136 4.78 18.59 -17.09
C ALA A 136 5.71 19.77 -17.41
N VAL A 137 5.18 20.86 -17.96
CA VAL A 137 5.92 22.06 -18.39
C VAL A 137 5.86 23.11 -17.28
N THR A 138 4.67 23.41 -16.80
CA THR A 138 4.39 24.44 -15.78
C THR A 138 4.20 23.76 -14.44
N VAL A 139 5.17 23.93 -13.54
CA VAL A 139 5.21 23.19 -12.28
C VAL A 139 5.49 24.10 -11.10
N SER A 140 5.05 23.67 -9.93
CA SER A 140 5.51 24.18 -8.64
C SER A 140 5.64 23.03 -7.66
N GLY A 141 6.37 23.20 -6.57
CA GLY A 141 6.60 22.09 -5.64
C GLY A 141 6.78 22.53 -4.20
N ILE A 142 6.69 21.57 -3.30
CA ILE A 142 7.03 21.69 -1.89
C ILE A 142 8.12 20.65 -1.65
N ASP A 143 9.30 21.12 -1.25
CA ASP A 143 10.40 20.25 -0.82
C ASP A 143 10.06 19.52 0.48
N GLU A 144 10.92 18.61 0.94
CA GLU A 144 10.72 17.84 2.16
C GLU A 144 10.25 18.74 3.31
N TYR A 145 8.97 18.57 3.67
CA TYR A 145 8.30 19.37 4.66
C TYR A 145 7.77 18.48 5.79
N THR A 146 8.30 18.74 6.99
CA THR A 146 7.89 18.09 8.23
C THR A 146 7.41 19.19 9.18
N ASP A 147 6.17 19.13 9.67
CA ASP A 147 5.80 19.99 10.80
C ASP A 147 6.65 19.55 11.99
N ALA A 148 7.11 20.49 12.82
CA ALA A 148 7.93 20.19 14.00
C ALA A 148 7.18 19.39 15.11
N LYS A 149 6.06 18.75 14.80
CA LYS A 149 5.27 17.96 15.74
C LYS A 149 5.71 16.49 15.73
N PRO A 150 5.74 15.81 16.88
CA PRO A 150 5.95 14.37 16.94
C PRO A 150 4.91 13.62 16.10
N GLY A 151 5.36 12.65 15.29
CA GLY A 151 4.52 11.90 14.35
C GLY A 151 4.18 12.66 13.07
N THR A 152 4.98 13.67 12.69
CA THR A 152 4.81 14.34 11.40
C THR A 152 5.69 13.74 10.33
N TYR A 153 5.08 13.61 9.17
CA TYR A 153 5.52 12.85 8.01
C TYR A 153 6.28 13.78 7.05
N PRO A 154 7.50 13.42 6.59
CA PRO A 154 8.13 14.14 5.50
C PRO A 154 7.23 14.05 4.28
N ARG A 155 6.83 15.21 3.76
CA ARG A 155 5.97 15.33 2.59
C ARG A 155 6.73 16.05 1.50
N MET A 156 6.66 15.48 0.30
CA MET A 156 7.16 16.09 -0.91
C MET A 156 6.02 16.17 -1.90
N MET A 157 5.85 17.35 -2.50
CA MET A 157 4.78 17.56 -3.47
C MET A 157 5.29 18.23 -4.73
N MET A 158 4.73 17.81 -5.86
CA MET A 158 4.80 18.54 -7.12
C MET A 158 3.39 18.77 -7.65
N PHE A 159 3.15 20.00 -8.09
CA PHE A 159 1.92 20.47 -8.68
C PHE A 159 2.19 20.72 -10.16
N ASP A 160 1.55 19.93 -11.01
CA ASP A 160 1.47 20.16 -12.45
C ASP A 160 0.26 21.06 -12.75
N LEU A 161 0.56 22.20 -13.38
CA LEU A 161 -0.35 23.31 -13.64
C LEU A 161 -0.70 23.45 -15.14
N ASP A 162 -0.35 22.46 -15.97
CA ASP A 162 -0.53 22.56 -17.42
C ASP A 162 -2.00 22.46 -17.85
N GLN A 163 -2.87 21.87 -17.01
CA GLN A 163 -4.28 21.71 -17.33
C GLN A 163 -5.11 22.91 -16.87
N PRO A 164 -5.87 23.58 -17.76
CA PRO A 164 -6.75 24.67 -17.35
C PRO A 164 -7.86 24.18 -16.42
N GLY A 165 -7.94 24.76 -15.22
CA GLY A 165 -9.01 24.51 -14.25
C GLY A 165 -8.82 23.30 -13.33
N GLU A 166 -7.79 22.47 -13.56
CA GLU A 166 -7.39 21.38 -12.68
C GLU A 166 -5.89 21.49 -12.36
N VAL A 167 -5.48 20.96 -11.21
CA VAL A 167 -4.08 20.83 -10.81
C VAL A 167 -3.83 19.36 -10.54
N THR A 168 -2.83 18.77 -11.18
CA THR A 168 -2.40 17.40 -10.87
C THR A 168 -1.34 17.48 -9.77
N VAL A 169 -1.58 16.80 -8.66
CA VAL A 169 -0.69 16.76 -7.50
C VAL A 169 -0.02 15.39 -7.45
N TYR A 170 1.30 15.39 -7.38
CA TYR A 170 2.15 14.25 -7.11
C TYR A 170 2.61 14.36 -5.66
N LEU A 171 2.26 13.39 -4.82
CA LEU A 171 2.52 13.38 -3.39
C LEU A 171 3.34 12.16 -3.01
N ARG A 172 4.49 12.38 -2.38
CA ARG A 172 5.20 11.35 -1.61
C ARG A 172 5.16 11.72 -0.13
N ALA A 173 4.81 10.76 0.72
CA ALA A 173 4.79 10.92 2.16
C ALA A 173 5.29 9.66 2.86
N GLU A 174 5.95 9.82 4.01
CA GLU A 174 6.42 8.68 4.82
C GLU A 174 5.95 8.78 6.27
N THR A 175 5.55 7.66 6.88
CA THR A 175 5.35 7.56 8.34
C THR A 175 6.54 6.90 9.01
N THR A 176 6.88 7.35 10.22
CA THR A 176 7.87 6.75 11.14
C THR A 176 7.30 6.68 12.54
#